data_AF-W4V1D7-F1
#
_entry.id   AF-W4V1D7-F1
#
_cell.length_a   1.000
_cell.length_b   1.000
_cell.length_c   1.000
_cell.angle_alpha   90.00
_cell.angle_beta   90.00
_cell.angle_gamma   90.00
#
_symmetry.space_group_name_H-M   'P 1'
#
loop_
_entity.id
_entity.type
_entity.pdbx_description
1 polymer ?
#
loop_
_entity_poly.entity_id
_entity_poly.type
_entity_poly.pdbx_seq_one_letter_code
_entity_poly.pdbx_strand_id
1 'polypeptide(L)'
;MKKINKLMKLWLLTCVSTLVIGFQSCGDYLDVDDYIDQMTSLDSVFSRKSLLEQYINGAAQYLPNEGNLWTDSPTPFQGASDENFTSWNDNRHAAIKFLLDEITPYSTYYNNYPRYYQGIRMALTSLQRMHEVPDVTDIERRELMGRCYFLVGYYYYQLLLQYGPIPIVPEIPFDVETPVEAMSLERGTYDECIAEIKKYMLLAAQYLPLESESSITATIPTRWAAIATLSRITLYAASPWYNGNGFYSDWVRKSDGAHFIPQEKDNEKWGVAAAYAKYIIDSNKYNLYWTPKKPDSRALPGGVTSDPNYYEHYPEGAAGIDHYRSLTYPFNGELPVMINPEFIYACAPRTTGDSPLWISSPYLLGGGNGLNLVQDLVNAFSMVDGQDINHSSANYPYPDNNHNYLEIGGSNQAFSGYTLLAKTAQMYNNREPRFYATVGYCHSFWAGTSSTDNNFRNKEVTYYSDGYAAASPDHPEDYNRSGYTCIKYNHSEDNMKATGAVRAKYFPIFRYAETLLNYVEAINELEAPYTMEIINGDQESVERNTAEIVKYFNLVRYRAGLPGITEADARDRDEVRDLIKHERRVEFACEGHRYHTYVAGGMMP
;
A
#
# COMPACT_ATOMS: atom_id res chain seq x y z
N MET A 1 -16.31 90.10 23.87
CA MET A 1 -15.75 89.74 22.54
C MET A 1 -14.41 89.01 22.56
N LYS A 2 -13.43 89.34 23.43
CA LYS A 2 -12.09 88.70 23.40
C LYS A 2 -12.04 87.18 23.73
N LYS A 3 -12.98 86.63 24.51
CA LYS A 3 -13.04 85.17 24.80
C LYS A 3 -13.55 84.33 23.62
N ILE A 4 -14.48 84.87 22.82
CA ILE A 4 -15.06 84.16 21.65
C ILE A 4 -14.00 83.99 20.54
N ASN A 5 -13.18 85.02 20.28
CA ASN A 5 -12.11 84.93 19.28
C ASN A 5 -11.00 83.94 19.66
N LYS A 6 -10.80 83.64 20.95
CA LYS A 6 -9.79 82.67 21.40
C LYS A 6 -10.29 81.23 21.22
N LEU A 7 -11.57 80.97 21.49
CA LEU A 7 -12.22 79.69 21.18
C LEU A 7 -12.32 79.45 19.67
N MET A 8 -12.64 80.48 18.87
CA MET A 8 -12.75 80.35 17.42
C MET A 8 -11.39 80.08 16.76
N LYS A 9 -10.30 80.67 17.27
CA LYS A 9 -8.93 80.34 16.84
C LYS A 9 -8.49 78.95 17.28
N LEU A 10 -8.92 78.48 18.46
CA LEU A 10 -8.62 77.12 18.93
C LEU A 10 -9.36 76.07 18.08
N TRP A 11 -10.61 76.35 17.70
CA TRP A 11 -11.41 75.53 16.77
C TRP A 11 -10.84 75.54 15.35
N LEU A 12 -10.38 76.69 14.82
CA LEU A 12 -9.71 76.71 13.53
C LEU A 12 -8.37 75.95 13.54
N LEU A 13 -7.58 76.03 14.63
CA LEU A 13 -6.33 75.27 14.73
C LEU A 13 -6.59 73.76 14.86
N THR A 14 -7.65 73.35 15.56
CA THR A 14 -8.03 71.93 15.65
C THR A 14 -8.59 71.42 14.33
N CYS A 15 -9.41 72.20 13.63
CA CYS A 15 -9.89 71.84 12.29
C CYS A 15 -8.77 71.73 11.25
N VAL A 16 -7.73 72.57 11.32
CA VAL A 16 -6.57 72.51 10.43
C VAL A 16 -5.61 71.37 10.82
N SER A 17 -5.48 71.02 12.10
CA SER A 17 -4.72 69.82 12.50
C SER A 17 -5.44 68.51 12.14
N THR A 18 -6.77 68.48 12.12
CA THR A 18 -7.55 67.33 11.63
C THR A 18 -7.60 67.23 10.11
N LEU A 19 -7.41 68.33 9.37
CA LEU A 19 -7.38 68.30 7.89
C LEU A 19 -6.03 67.84 7.32
N VAL A 20 -4.94 67.91 8.09
CA VAL A 20 -3.59 67.46 7.66
C VAL A 20 -3.37 65.95 7.92
N ILE A 21 -4.24 65.29 8.67
CA ILE A 21 -4.21 63.82 8.89
C ILE A 21 -5.04 63.07 7.80
N GLY A 22 -5.71 63.78 6.90
CA GLY A 22 -6.59 63.20 5.87
C GLY A 22 -5.96 62.89 4.50
N PHE A 23 -4.65 63.08 4.32
CA PHE A 23 -3.96 62.79 3.05
C PHE A 23 -2.70 61.93 3.26
N GLN A 24 -2.78 60.88 4.07
CA GLN A 24 -1.92 59.72 3.84
C GLN A 24 -2.55 58.93 2.69
N SER A 25 -1.97 59.12 1.50
CA SER A 25 -2.09 58.21 0.37
C SER A 25 -1.78 56.79 0.85
N CYS A 26 -2.80 55.97 1.10
CA CYS A 26 -2.67 54.52 1.11
C CYS A 26 -2.42 54.06 -0.34
N GLY A 27 -1.19 54.27 -0.84
CA GLY A 27 -0.67 53.53 -1.98
C GLY A 27 -0.33 52.10 -1.55
N ASP A 28 0.33 51.98 -0.39
CA ASP A 28 0.94 50.73 0.10
C ASP A 28 -0.05 49.72 0.74
N TYR A 29 -1.33 50.06 0.90
CA TYR A 29 -2.34 49.12 1.44
C TYR A 29 -3.01 48.27 0.36
N LEU A 30 -2.93 48.72 -0.90
CA LEU A 30 -3.29 47.94 -2.09
C LEU A 30 -2.05 47.47 -2.84
N ASP A 31 -0.87 47.65 -2.25
CA ASP A 31 0.37 47.19 -2.85
C ASP A 31 0.52 45.70 -2.56
N VAL A 32 -0.12 44.94 -3.46
CA VAL A 32 -0.06 43.48 -3.52
C VAL A 32 1.27 43.04 -4.14
N ASP A 33 2.14 43.98 -4.54
CA ASP A 33 3.40 43.69 -5.21
C ASP A 33 4.29 42.79 -4.34
N ASP A 34 4.35 42.98 -3.02
CA ASP A 34 5.10 42.06 -2.13
C ASP A 34 4.49 40.64 -2.08
N TYR A 35 3.17 40.47 -2.28
CA TYR A 35 2.52 39.15 -2.36
C TYR A 35 2.63 38.52 -3.75
N ILE A 36 2.71 39.34 -4.81
CA ILE A 36 2.92 38.93 -6.21
C ILE A 36 4.40 38.60 -6.46
N ASP A 37 5.33 39.33 -5.85
CA ASP A 37 6.78 39.12 -5.89
C ASP A 37 7.20 37.90 -5.04
N GLN A 38 6.44 37.59 -3.98
CA GLN A 38 6.59 36.35 -3.22
C GLN A 38 5.91 35.13 -3.88
N MET A 39 5.01 35.35 -4.85
CA MET A 39 4.51 34.28 -5.69
C MET A 39 5.58 33.92 -6.71
N THR A 40 6.14 32.72 -6.57
CA THR A 40 7.02 32.13 -7.59
C THR A 40 6.21 32.04 -8.89
N SER A 41 6.46 32.94 -9.85
CA SER A 41 5.78 32.89 -11.14
C SER A 41 6.09 31.55 -11.81
N LEU A 42 5.12 30.96 -12.51
CA LEU A 42 5.32 29.67 -13.16
C LEU A 42 6.54 29.71 -14.10
N ASP A 43 6.81 30.85 -14.72
CA ASP A 43 7.99 31.05 -15.57
C ASP A 43 9.31 30.97 -14.80
N SER A 44 9.34 31.46 -13.55
CA SER A 44 10.54 31.37 -12.72
C SER A 44 10.93 29.93 -12.38
N VAL A 45 9.96 28.99 -12.36
CA VAL A 45 10.23 27.55 -12.16
C VAL A 45 11.13 27.00 -13.25
N PHE A 46 10.95 27.44 -14.50
CA PHE A 46 11.70 26.96 -15.66
C PHE A 46 12.99 27.74 -15.93
N SER A 47 13.39 28.63 -15.01
CA SER A 47 14.63 29.39 -15.14
C SER A 47 15.89 28.60 -14.78
N ARG A 48 15.78 27.59 -13.90
CA ARG A 48 16.90 26.81 -13.37
C ARG A 48 16.49 25.38 -13.02
N LYS A 49 17.40 24.43 -13.20
CA LYS A 49 17.22 22.99 -12.89
C LYS A 49 16.69 22.76 -11.47
N SER A 50 17.28 23.42 -10.47
CA SER A 50 16.90 23.21 -9.07
C SER A 50 15.47 23.64 -8.74
N LEU A 51 14.91 24.59 -9.48
CA LEU A 51 13.52 25.03 -9.31
C LEU A 51 12.57 24.07 -10.04
N LEU A 52 12.94 23.59 -11.23
CA LEU A 52 12.21 22.54 -11.92
C LEU A 52 12.12 21.26 -11.06
N GLU A 53 13.23 20.82 -10.47
CA GLU A 53 13.25 19.65 -9.58
C GLU A 53 12.35 19.85 -8.35
N GLN A 54 12.36 21.05 -7.75
CA GLN A 54 11.44 21.38 -6.66
C GLN A 54 9.98 21.32 -7.10
N TYR A 55 9.66 21.78 -8.31
CA TYR A 55 8.31 21.71 -8.85
C TYR A 55 7.87 20.27 -9.13
N ILE A 56 8.73 19.43 -9.69
CA ILE A 56 8.48 17.98 -9.87
C ILE A 56 8.32 17.28 -8.52
N ASN A 57 9.14 17.63 -7.53
CA ASN A 57 9.00 17.11 -6.17
C ASN A 57 7.67 17.56 -5.54
N GLY A 58 7.26 18.82 -5.77
CA GLY A 58 5.94 19.32 -5.38
C GLY A 58 4.80 18.56 -6.06
N ALA A 59 4.95 18.21 -7.33
CA ALA A 59 4.02 17.33 -8.03
C ALA A 59 3.95 15.95 -7.35
N ALA A 60 5.07 15.39 -6.89
CA ALA A 60 5.12 14.11 -6.19
C ALA A 60 4.54 14.16 -4.76
N GLN A 61 4.47 15.32 -4.09
CA GLN A 61 3.87 15.45 -2.76
C GLN A 61 2.37 15.17 -2.72
N TYR A 62 1.69 15.17 -3.87
CA TYR A 62 0.30 14.77 -3.98
C TYR A 62 0.10 13.25 -4.05
N LEU A 63 1.18 12.46 -4.21
CA LEU A 63 1.10 11.01 -4.17
C LEU A 63 0.66 10.55 -2.78
N PRO A 64 -0.23 9.55 -2.69
CA PRO A 64 -0.58 8.96 -1.41
C PRO A 64 0.64 8.24 -0.82
N ASN A 65 0.84 8.36 0.50
CA ASN A 65 1.75 7.45 1.21
C ASN A 65 0.97 6.18 1.57
N GLU A 66 1.01 5.20 0.67
CA GLU A 66 0.23 3.96 0.74
C GLU A 66 0.54 3.11 1.98
N GLY A 67 1.71 3.29 2.60
CA GLY A 67 2.07 2.62 3.84
C GLY A 67 1.36 3.15 5.09
N ASN A 68 0.66 4.29 5.02
CA ASN A 68 -0.21 4.76 6.10
C ASN A 68 -1.56 4.04 6.01
N LEU A 69 -1.62 2.81 6.53
CA LEU A 69 -2.71 1.88 6.26
C LEU A 69 -4.04 2.19 6.99
N TRP A 70 -3.99 2.69 8.22
CA TRP A 70 -5.17 2.72 9.10
C TRP A 70 -5.54 4.10 9.65
N THR A 71 -4.55 4.86 10.14
CA THR A 71 -4.76 6.23 10.66
C THR A 71 -4.29 7.25 9.62
N ASP A 72 -5.11 8.27 9.37
CA ASP A 72 -4.93 9.27 8.31
C ASP A 72 -4.58 8.62 6.96
N SER A 73 -5.19 7.45 6.71
CA SER A 73 -4.90 6.70 5.49
C SER A 73 -5.36 7.50 4.28
N PRO A 74 -4.54 7.61 3.21
CA PRO A 74 -4.95 8.35 2.03
C PRO A 74 -6.05 7.64 1.23
N THR A 75 -6.27 6.35 1.47
CA THR A 75 -7.27 5.53 0.75
C THR A 75 -8.06 4.68 1.74
N PRO A 76 -9.30 4.28 1.41
CA PRO A 76 -10.11 3.48 2.34
C PRO A 76 -9.76 1.99 2.33
N PHE A 77 -8.97 1.53 1.37
CA PHE A 77 -8.91 0.12 0.96
C PHE A 77 -8.59 -0.85 2.10
N GLN A 78 -7.62 -0.54 2.97
CA GLN A 78 -7.27 -1.44 4.06
C GLN A 78 -8.39 -1.60 5.09
N GLY A 79 -9.03 -0.50 5.50
CA GLY A 79 -10.07 -0.52 6.55
C GLY A 79 -11.50 -0.74 6.02
N ALA A 80 -11.69 -0.70 4.69
CA ALA A 80 -12.94 -1.03 4.01
C ALA A 80 -12.97 -2.49 3.51
N SER A 81 -12.17 -3.37 4.13
CA SER A 81 -12.05 -4.78 3.78
C SER A 81 -12.49 -5.69 4.94
N ASP A 82 -12.49 -7.00 4.71
CA ASP A 82 -12.77 -8.01 5.75
C ASP A 82 -11.54 -8.37 6.59
N GLU A 83 -10.42 -7.65 6.51
CA GLU A 83 -9.22 -8.03 7.28
C GLU A 83 -9.25 -7.48 8.70
N ASN A 84 -9.75 -6.26 8.84
CA ASN A 84 -9.59 -5.47 10.04
C ASN A 84 -10.62 -4.34 10.13
N PHE A 85 -10.74 -3.78 11.32
CA PHE A 85 -11.48 -2.55 11.56
C PHE A 85 -10.82 -1.76 12.71
N THR A 86 -11.11 -0.47 12.79
CA THR A 86 -10.57 0.41 13.84
C THR A 86 -11.56 0.55 14.99
N SER A 87 -11.05 0.71 16.22
CA SER A 87 -11.90 0.87 17.42
C SER A 87 -12.63 2.22 17.45
N TRP A 88 -12.11 3.21 16.72
CA TRP A 88 -12.66 4.56 16.60
C TRP A 88 -13.48 4.74 15.34
N ASN A 89 -14.56 5.51 15.46
CA ASN A 89 -15.32 6.10 14.36
C ASN A 89 -15.08 7.61 14.29
N ASP A 90 -13.84 8.02 13.98
CA ASP A 90 -13.43 9.42 13.84
C ASP A 90 -12.95 9.73 12.41
N ASN A 91 -12.59 10.99 12.16
CA ASN A 91 -12.13 11.43 10.83
C ASN A 91 -10.75 10.87 10.45
N ARG A 92 -9.90 10.53 11.43
CA ARG A 92 -8.56 9.97 11.18
C ARG A 92 -8.64 8.50 10.80
N HIS A 93 -9.68 7.80 11.25
CA HIS A 93 -9.95 6.39 10.96
C HIS A 93 -11.20 6.23 10.09
N ALA A 94 -11.37 7.10 9.10
CA ALA A 94 -12.60 7.20 8.31
C ALA A 94 -12.95 5.94 7.51
N ALA A 95 -12.05 4.95 7.39
CA ALA A 95 -12.32 3.73 6.65
C ALA A 95 -13.46 2.91 7.28
N ILE A 96 -13.61 2.96 8.61
CA ILE A 96 -14.71 2.31 9.34
C ILE A 96 -16.09 2.81 8.88
N LYS A 97 -16.17 4.02 8.33
CA LYS A 97 -17.41 4.60 7.82
C LYS A 97 -17.94 3.86 6.61
N PHE A 98 -17.09 3.16 5.86
CA PHE A 98 -17.53 2.26 4.80
C PHE A 98 -18.26 1.04 5.37
N LEU A 99 -17.74 0.46 6.46
CA LEU A 99 -18.37 -0.68 7.14
C LEU A 99 -19.70 -0.30 7.80
N LEU A 100 -19.79 0.92 8.33
CA LEU A 100 -20.98 1.44 9.01
C LEU A 100 -22.03 2.06 8.07
N ASP A 101 -21.77 2.06 6.75
CA ASP A 101 -22.63 2.68 5.73
C ASP A 101 -22.89 4.19 5.98
N GLU A 102 -21.85 4.90 6.46
CA GLU A 102 -21.89 6.35 6.71
C GLU A 102 -21.32 7.18 5.55
N ILE A 103 -20.81 6.53 4.51
CA ILE A 103 -20.23 7.22 3.34
C ILE A 103 -21.35 7.70 2.42
N THR A 104 -21.30 9.00 2.08
CA THR A 104 -22.24 9.64 1.16
C THR A 104 -21.48 10.30 0.02
N PRO A 105 -22.15 10.71 -1.07
CA PRO A 105 -21.53 11.49 -2.14
C PRO A 105 -20.92 12.84 -1.68
N TYR A 106 -21.29 13.32 -0.49
CA TYR A 106 -20.78 14.57 0.09
C TYR A 106 -19.66 14.35 1.11
N SER A 107 -19.30 13.10 1.40
CA SER A 107 -18.22 12.77 2.33
C SER A 107 -16.86 13.20 1.77
N THR A 108 -16.07 13.92 2.57
CA THR A 108 -14.79 14.49 2.13
C THR A 108 -13.55 13.71 2.57
N TYR A 109 -13.74 12.61 3.34
CA TYR A 109 -12.66 11.85 3.98
C TYR A 109 -11.61 11.31 3.01
N TYR A 110 -12.04 10.89 1.82
CA TYR A 110 -11.17 10.29 0.80
C TYR A 110 -11.29 11.03 -0.54
N ASN A 111 -11.44 12.36 -0.51
CA ASN A 111 -11.54 13.17 -1.74
C ASN A 111 -10.14 13.47 -2.33
N ASN A 112 -9.56 12.46 -2.98
CA ASN A 112 -8.25 12.57 -3.63
C ASN A 112 -8.32 13.11 -5.07
N TYR A 113 -9.50 13.07 -5.68
CA TYR A 113 -9.74 13.48 -7.06
C TYR A 113 -9.05 14.81 -7.45
N PRO A 114 -9.26 15.95 -6.76
CA PRO A 114 -8.62 17.20 -7.14
C PRO A 114 -7.09 17.16 -6.97
N ARG A 115 -6.58 16.47 -5.94
CA ARG A 115 -5.14 16.38 -5.65
C ARG A 115 -4.40 15.63 -6.74
N TYR A 116 -4.99 14.53 -7.24
CA TYR A 116 -4.36 13.73 -8.28
C TYR A 116 -4.34 14.46 -9.63
N TYR A 117 -5.40 15.19 -10.00
CA TYR A 117 -5.36 16.04 -11.21
C TYR A 117 -4.42 17.24 -11.07
N GLN A 118 -4.23 17.79 -9.87
CA GLN A 118 -3.19 18.81 -9.63
C GLN A 118 -1.79 18.23 -9.90
N GLY A 119 -1.51 17.03 -9.39
CA GLY A 119 -0.26 16.32 -9.67
C GLY A 119 -0.05 16.03 -11.16
N ILE A 120 -1.09 15.55 -11.85
CA ILE A 120 -1.07 15.33 -13.32
C ILE A 120 -0.73 16.64 -14.04
N ARG A 121 -1.43 17.73 -13.72
CA ARG A 121 -1.20 19.04 -14.34
C ARG A 121 0.24 19.50 -14.16
N MET A 122 0.78 19.43 -12.94
CA MET A 122 2.16 19.85 -12.67
C MET A 122 3.18 19.00 -13.44
N ALA A 123 2.98 17.69 -13.52
CA ALA A 123 3.86 16.78 -14.25
C ALA A 123 3.81 17.03 -15.78
N LEU A 124 2.60 17.22 -16.33
CA LEU A 124 2.42 17.57 -17.75
C LEU A 124 3.04 18.94 -18.08
N THR A 125 2.79 19.98 -17.26
CA THR A 125 3.43 21.30 -17.44
C THR A 125 4.96 21.17 -17.42
N SER A 126 5.50 20.35 -16.51
CA SER A 126 6.95 20.08 -16.44
C SER A 126 7.46 19.45 -17.73
N LEU A 127 6.76 18.46 -18.28
CA LEU A 127 7.13 17.82 -19.55
C LEU A 127 7.13 18.79 -20.72
N GLN A 128 6.13 19.68 -20.79
CA GLN A 128 6.02 20.64 -21.89
C GLN A 128 7.12 21.67 -21.88
N ARG A 129 7.43 22.23 -20.71
CA ARG A 129 8.32 23.39 -20.57
C ARG A 129 9.75 23.03 -20.20
N MET A 130 10.04 21.74 -19.99
CA MET A 130 11.38 21.29 -19.59
C MET A 130 12.47 21.80 -20.54
N HIS A 131 12.18 21.86 -21.84
CA HIS A 131 13.09 22.29 -22.90
C HIS A 131 13.56 23.76 -22.75
N GLU A 132 12.82 24.58 -22.01
CA GLU A 132 13.17 25.99 -21.73
C GLU A 132 14.31 26.13 -20.71
N VAL A 133 14.57 25.10 -19.90
CA VAL A 133 15.53 25.15 -18.79
C VAL A 133 16.97 25.00 -19.31
N PRO A 134 17.85 26.02 -19.14
CA PRO A 134 19.15 26.09 -19.81
C PRO A 134 20.24 25.23 -19.16
N ASP A 135 20.14 24.92 -17.86
CA ASP A 135 21.14 24.20 -17.06
C ASP A 135 20.80 22.71 -16.85
N VAL A 136 19.86 22.16 -17.63
CA VAL A 136 19.51 20.73 -17.64
C VAL A 136 20.18 20.04 -18.83
N THR A 137 21.08 19.10 -18.55
CA THR A 137 21.72 18.27 -19.59
C THR A 137 20.73 17.28 -20.21
N ASP A 138 21.04 16.74 -21.39
CA ASP A 138 20.17 15.77 -22.06
C ASP A 138 19.94 14.49 -21.25
N ILE A 139 20.93 14.05 -20.46
CA ILE A 139 20.80 12.88 -19.58
C ILE A 139 19.84 13.18 -18.44
N GLU A 140 20.02 14.31 -17.76
CA GLU A 140 19.14 14.73 -16.67
C GLU A 140 17.72 14.99 -17.17
N ARG A 141 17.58 15.57 -18.36
CA ARG A 141 16.29 15.78 -19.01
C ARG A 141 15.52 14.48 -19.18
N ARG A 142 16.19 13.42 -19.65
CA ARG A 142 15.57 12.09 -19.80
C ARG A 142 15.10 11.56 -18.46
N GLU A 143 15.93 11.62 -17.42
CA GLU A 143 15.55 11.14 -16.09
C GLU A 143 14.35 11.91 -15.52
N LEU A 144 14.36 13.24 -15.63
CA LEU A 144 13.25 14.10 -15.19
C LEU A 144 11.97 13.81 -15.99
N MET A 145 12.06 13.59 -17.30
CA MET A 145 10.93 13.15 -18.11
C MET A 145 10.37 11.81 -17.62
N GLY A 146 11.22 10.82 -17.36
CA GLY A 146 10.81 9.52 -16.82
C GLY A 146 10.05 9.64 -15.50
N ARG A 147 10.53 10.51 -14.60
CA ARG A 147 9.85 10.82 -13.33
C ARG A 147 8.47 11.47 -13.56
N CYS A 148 8.38 12.45 -14.45
CA CYS A 148 7.11 13.10 -14.77
C CYS A 148 6.11 12.13 -15.42
N TYR A 149 6.53 11.29 -16.36
CA TYR A 149 5.67 10.28 -16.98
C TYR A 149 5.17 9.28 -15.95
N PHE A 150 6.03 8.85 -15.02
CA PHE A 150 5.62 7.99 -13.91
C PHE A 150 4.54 8.68 -13.08
N LEU A 151 4.74 9.94 -12.68
CA LEU A 151 3.75 10.69 -11.92
C LEU A 151 2.39 10.73 -12.63
N VAL A 152 2.35 11.10 -13.92
CA VAL A 152 1.09 11.16 -14.69
C VAL A 152 0.40 9.80 -14.72
N GLY A 153 1.10 8.74 -15.13
CA GLY A 153 0.50 7.40 -15.21
C GLY A 153 0.10 6.86 -13.84
N TYR A 154 0.87 7.15 -12.78
CA TYR A 154 0.62 6.65 -11.44
C TYR A 154 -0.57 7.35 -10.80
N TYR A 155 -0.75 8.66 -11.05
CA TYR A 155 -1.97 9.36 -10.66
C TYR A 155 -3.21 8.83 -11.36
N TYR A 156 -3.13 8.51 -12.66
CA TYR A 156 -4.23 7.85 -13.35
C TYR A 156 -4.52 6.46 -12.78
N TYR A 157 -3.49 5.70 -12.45
CA TYR A 157 -3.63 4.42 -11.75
C TYR A 157 -4.35 4.59 -10.39
N GLN A 158 -3.92 5.53 -9.55
CA GLN A 158 -4.57 5.81 -8.26
C GLN A 158 -6.02 6.30 -8.43
N LEU A 159 -6.29 7.15 -9.42
CA LEU A 159 -7.65 7.58 -9.76
C LEU A 159 -8.53 6.39 -10.19
N LEU A 160 -8.01 5.51 -11.06
CA LEU A 160 -8.75 4.35 -11.56
C LEU A 160 -9.08 3.36 -10.43
N LEU A 161 -8.13 3.11 -9.52
CA LEU A 161 -8.34 2.24 -8.37
C LEU A 161 -9.47 2.72 -7.45
N GLN A 162 -9.59 4.03 -7.25
CA GLN A 162 -10.56 4.58 -6.30
C GLN A 162 -11.91 4.91 -6.94
N TYR A 163 -11.94 5.37 -8.19
CA TYR A 163 -13.14 5.93 -8.82
C TYR A 163 -13.62 5.14 -10.04
N GLY A 164 -12.90 4.10 -10.47
CA GLY A 164 -13.17 3.44 -11.74
C GLY A 164 -12.92 4.38 -12.94
N PRO A 165 -13.65 4.23 -14.05
CA PRO A 165 -13.49 5.05 -15.25
C PRO A 165 -13.48 6.57 -14.96
N ILE A 166 -12.47 7.31 -15.41
CA ILE A 166 -12.23 8.73 -15.10
C ILE A 166 -12.00 9.58 -16.36
N PRO A 167 -12.14 10.92 -16.29
CA PRO A 167 -11.81 11.79 -17.41
C PRO A 167 -10.30 11.79 -17.73
N ILE A 168 -9.96 11.57 -18.99
CA ILE A 168 -8.58 11.69 -19.49
C ILE A 168 -8.39 13.13 -19.95
N VAL A 169 -7.40 13.83 -19.39
CA VAL A 169 -7.14 15.23 -19.74
C VAL A 169 -6.18 15.31 -20.93
N PRO A 170 -6.21 16.39 -21.72
CA PRO A 170 -5.24 16.59 -22.78
C PRO A 170 -3.80 16.63 -22.24
N GLU A 171 -2.84 16.20 -23.06
CA GLU A 171 -1.41 16.28 -22.73
C GLU A 171 -0.95 17.73 -22.54
N ILE A 172 -1.64 18.67 -23.18
CA ILE A 172 -1.46 20.09 -22.99
C ILE A 172 -2.40 20.57 -21.87
N PRO A 173 -1.86 20.97 -20.71
CA PRO A 173 -2.66 21.53 -19.65
C PRO A 173 -3.49 22.71 -20.14
N PHE A 174 -4.74 22.78 -19.69
CA PHE A 174 -5.59 23.94 -19.96
C PHE A 174 -4.95 25.24 -19.46
N ASP A 175 -5.02 26.26 -20.30
CA ASP A 175 -4.71 27.63 -19.92
C ASP A 175 -5.69 28.10 -18.85
N VAL A 176 -5.26 29.00 -17.96
CA VAL A 176 -6.10 29.55 -16.90
C VAL A 176 -7.34 30.28 -17.44
N GLU A 177 -7.28 30.78 -18.67
CA GLU A 177 -8.37 31.47 -19.36
C GLU A 177 -9.30 30.50 -20.13
N THR A 178 -9.04 29.19 -20.08
CA THR A 178 -9.88 28.20 -20.77
C THR A 178 -11.29 28.19 -20.18
N PRO A 179 -12.37 28.33 -20.99
CA PRO A 179 -13.74 28.26 -20.50
C PRO A 179 -14.05 26.93 -19.81
N VAL A 180 -14.90 26.96 -18.77
CA VAL A 180 -15.27 25.78 -17.98
C VAL A 180 -15.90 24.70 -18.86
N GLU A 181 -16.69 25.09 -19.86
CA GLU A 181 -17.34 24.18 -20.81
C GLU A 181 -16.31 23.35 -21.59
N ALA A 182 -15.16 23.95 -21.94
CA ALA A 182 -14.08 23.25 -22.64
C ALA A 182 -13.26 22.34 -21.71
N MET A 183 -13.30 22.59 -20.39
CA MET A 183 -12.67 21.74 -19.37
C MET A 183 -13.61 20.65 -18.83
N SER A 184 -14.90 20.69 -19.18
CA SER A 184 -15.90 19.72 -18.74
C SER A 184 -15.82 18.44 -19.58
N LEU A 185 -14.86 17.59 -19.23
CA LEU A 185 -14.59 16.34 -19.92
C LEU A 185 -15.49 15.21 -19.39
N GLU A 186 -16.07 14.43 -20.31
CA GLU A 186 -16.71 13.16 -19.96
C GLU A 186 -15.65 12.14 -19.50
N ARG A 187 -16.08 11.14 -18.73
CA ARG A 187 -15.21 10.02 -18.34
C ARG A 187 -14.78 9.23 -19.59
N GLY A 188 -13.54 8.76 -19.60
CA GLY A 188 -13.13 7.67 -20.48
C GLY A 188 -13.78 6.36 -20.04
N THR A 189 -13.78 5.34 -20.90
CA THR A 189 -14.09 3.96 -20.50
C THR A 189 -12.96 3.39 -19.65
N TYR A 190 -13.20 2.26 -18.98
CA TYR A 190 -12.17 1.57 -18.21
C TYR A 190 -10.95 1.24 -19.08
N ASP A 191 -11.17 0.66 -20.27
CA ASP A 191 -10.10 0.25 -21.18
C ASP A 191 -9.34 1.46 -21.77
N GLU A 192 -10.02 2.58 -22.02
CA GLU A 192 -9.35 3.84 -22.40
C GLU A 192 -8.44 4.36 -21.28
N CYS A 193 -8.89 4.28 -20.03
CA CYS A 193 -8.06 4.68 -18.88
C CYS A 193 -6.85 3.75 -18.71
N ILE A 194 -7.04 2.43 -18.89
CA ILE A 194 -5.94 1.45 -18.87
C ILE A 194 -4.93 1.76 -19.98
N ALA A 195 -5.39 2.09 -21.19
CA ALA A 195 -4.51 2.47 -22.30
C ALA A 195 -3.67 3.71 -21.97
N GLU A 196 -4.26 4.73 -21.34
CA GLU A 196 -3.53 5.94 -20.95
C GLU A 196 -2.50 5.66 -19.84
N ILE A 197 -2.84 4.82 -18.85
CA ILE A 197 -1.88 4.36 -17.82
C ILE A 197 -0.73 3.60 -18.49
N LYS A 198 -1.03 2.68 -19.41
CA LYS A 198 -0.03 1.91 -20.17
C LYS A 198 0.93 2.82 -20.92
N LYS A 199 0.41 3.79 -21.66
CA LYS A 199 1.21 4.76 -22.41
C LYS A 199 2.22 5.48 -21.51
N TYR A 200 1.77 6.07 -20.40
CA TYR A 200 2.67 6.84 -19.53
C TYR A 200 3.63 5.96 -18.74
N MET A 201 3.22 4.78 -18.29
CA MET A 201 4.11 3.84 -17.59
C MET A 201 5.18 3.27 -18.52
N LEU A 202 4.87 2.98 -19.79
CA LEU A 202 5.87 2.52 -20.75
C LEU A 202 6.87 3.64 -21.11
N LEU A 203 6.40 4.88 -21.27
CA LEU A 203 7.28 6.05 -21.42
C LEU A 203 8.15 6.23 -20.17
N ALA A 204 7.59 6.11 -18.97
CA ALA A 204 8.35 6.17 -17.73
C ALA A 204 9.42 5.07 -17.67
N ALA A 205 9.05 3.83 -17.96
CA ALA A 205 9.96 2.69 -17.99
C ALA A 205 11.13 2.87 -18.97
N GLN A 206 10.92 3.59 -20.08
CA GLN A 206 11.96 3.86 -21.06
C GLN A 206 13.05 4.78 -20.53
N TYR A 207 12.68 5.75 -19.69
CA TYR A 207 13.57 6.81 -19.23
C TYR A 207 14.04 6.68 -17.77
N LEU A 208 13.28 5.99 -16.92
CA LEU A 208 13.65 5.78 -15.52
C LEU A 208 14.87 4.86 -15.38
N PRO A 209 15.68 5.07 -14.33
CA PRO A 209 16.83 4.21 -14.06
C PRO A 209 16.39 2.80 -13.69
N LEU A 210 17.29 1.84 -13.91
CA LEU A 210 17.10 0.44 -13.53
C LEU A 210 17.26 0.22 -12.01
N GLU A 211 18.04 1.08 -11.36
CA GLU A 211 18.44 0.94 -9.97
C GLU A 211 18.26 2.26 -9.23
N SER A 212 18.00 2.18 -7.93
CA SER A 212 18.16 3.32 -7.05
C SER A 212 19.63 3.47 -6.64
N GLU A 213 20.12 4.70 -6.58
CA GLU A 213 21.53 4.99 -6.28
C GLU A 213 21.83 5.00 -4.78
N SER A 214 20.83 5.27 -3.92
CA SER A 214 21.04 5.45 -2.48
C SER A 214 19.76 5.24 -1.68
N SER A 215 19.90 5.08 -0.36
CA SER A 215 18.75 4.98 0.55
C SER A 215 17.87 6.25 0.57
N ILE A 216 18.42 7.41 0.19
CA ILE A 216 17.67 8.68 0.12
C ILE A 216 16.74 8.68 -1.10
N THR A 217 17.16 8.04 -2.18
CA THR A 217 16.42 7.95 -3.45
C THR A 217 15.68 6.62 -3.59
N ALA A 218 15.63 5.78 -2.55
CA ALA A 218 14.99 4.47 -2.57
C ALA A 218 13.46 4.52 -2.78
N THR A 219 12.83 5.65 -2.50
CA THR A 219 11.39 5.88 -2.72
C THR A 219 11.08 6.57 -4.06
N ILE A 220 12.11 6.85 -4.87
CA ILE A 220 11.95 7.35 -6.24
C ILE A 220 11.72 6.14 -7.15
N PRO A 221 10.72 6.18 -8.05
CA PRO A 221 10.39 5.05 -8.92
C PRO A 221 11.54 4.71 -9.88
N THR A 222 11.76 3.42 -10.07
CA THR A 222 12.64 2.87 -11.12
C THR A 222 11.79 2.38 -12.30
N ARG A 223 12.44 1.93 -13.38
CA ARG A 223 11.75 1.24 -14.49
C ARG A 223 10.83 0.13 -13.98
N TRP A 224 11.29 -0.64 -13.00
CA TRP A 224 10.58 -1.79 -12.46
C TRP A 224 9.32 -1.37 -11.70
N ALA A 225 9.31 -0.21 -11.05
CA ALA A 225 8.10 0.34 -10.44
C ALA A 225 7.00 0.61 -11.48
N ALA A 226 7.38 1.12 -12.66
CA ALA A 226 6.45 1.34 -13.76
C ALA A 226 5.90 0.03 -14.32
N ILE A 227 6.76 -0.98 -14.56
CA ILE A 227 6.32 -2.29 -15.05
C ILE A 227 5.48 -3.05 -14.01
N ALA A 228 5.81 -2.95 -12.72
CA ALA A 228 5.01 -3.56 -11.65
C ALA A 228 3.61 -2.92 -11.54
N THR A 229 3.51 -1.60 -11.75
CA THR A 229 2.23 -0.90 -11.86
C THR A 229 1.40 -1.49 -13.01
N LEU A 230 2.03 -1.75 -14.16
CA LEU A 230 1.37 -2.39 -15.30
C LEU A 230 0.94 -3.82 -15.01
N SER A 231 1.80 -4.63 -14.41
CA SER A 231 1.46 -6.02 -14.03
C SER A 231 0.20 -6.05 -13.16
N ARG A 232 0.11 -5.20 -12.12
CA ARG A 232 -1.05 -5.17 -11.22
C ARG A 232 -2.31 -4.67 -11.91
N ILE A 233 -2.25 -3.52 -12.59
CA ILE A 233 -3.46 -2.89 -13.12
C ILE A 233 -4.03 -3.66 -14.32
N THR A 234 -3.17 -4.30 -15.12
CA THR A 234 -3.63 -5.16 -16.22
C THR A 234 -4.21 -6.48 -15.72
N LEU A 235 -3.73 -7.01 -14.59
CA LEU A 235 -4.38 -8.14 -13.91
C LEU A 235 -5.80 -7.77 -13.46
N TYR A 236 -5.97 -6.59 -12.86
CA TYR A 236 -7.30 -6.09 -12.49
C TYR A 236 -8.18 -5.90 -13.72
N ALA A 237 -7.65 -5.33 -14.81
CA ALA A 237 -8.39 -5.17 -16.06
C ALA A 237 -8.80 -6.50 -16.72
N ALA A 238 -8.04 -7.57 -16.52
CA ALA A 238 -8.37 -8.92 -17.00
C ALA A 238 -9.41 -9.63 -16.13
N SER A 239 -9.55 -9.20 -14.87
CA SER A 239 -10.38 -9.85 -13.87
C SER A 239 -11.89 -9.72 -14.16
N PRO A 240 -12.73 -10.67 -13.71
CA PRO A 240 -14.15 -10.76 -14.07
C PRO A 240 -14.95 -9.47 -13.87
N TRP A 241 -14.62 -8.65 -12.87
CA TRP A 241 -15.34 -7.41 -12.58
C TRP A 241 -15.18 -6.32 -13.64
N TYR A 242 -14.05 -6.33 -14.36
CA TYR A 242 -13.70 -5.33 -15.38
C TYR A 242 -13.63 -5.92 -16.80
N ASN A 243 -13.95 -7.21 -16.95
CA ASN A 243 -13.80 -7.96 -18.20
C ASN A 243 -15.01 -8.89 -18.42
N GLY A 244 -16.11 -8.33 -18.91
CA GLY A 244 -17.35 -9.07 -19.16
C GLY A 244 -18.39 -8.96 -18.03
N ASN A 245 -18.38 -7.86 -17.28
CA ASN A 245 -19.28 -7.66 -16.15
C ASN A 245 -20.61 -7.01 -16.56
N GLY A 246 -21.69 -7.79 -16.48
CA GLY A 246 -23.05 -7.34 -16.82
C GLY A 246 -23.73 -6.43 -15.79
N PHE A 247 -23.18 -6.31 -14.57
CA PHE A 247 -23.78 -5.52 -13.48
C PHE A 247 -23.86 -4.02 -13.83
N TYR A 248 -22.86 -3.50 -14.55
CA TYR A 248 -22.79 -2.10 -14.99
C TYR A 248 -23.19 -1.92 -16.47
N SER A 249 -24.03 -2.81 -17.00
CA SER A 249 -24.45 -2.77 -18.40
C SER A 249 -25.25 -1.50 -18.76
N ASP A 250 -25.97 -0.92 -17.80
CA ASP A 250 -26.71 0.34 -17.96
C ASP A 250 -25.83 1.58 -17.79
N TRP A 251 -24.60 1.43 -17.31
CA TRP A 251 -23.65 2.53 -17.15
C TRP A 251 -22.91 2.82 -18.46
N VAL A 252 -23.54 3.65 -19.29
CA VAL A 252 -23.03 4.04 -20.62
C VAL A 252 -22.67 5.52 -20.69
N ARG A 253 -21.68 5.82 -21.52
CA ARG A 253 -21.26 7.18 -21.86
C ARG A 253 -22.29 7.82 -22.78
N LYS A 254 -22.66 9.07 -22.48
CA LYS A 254 -23.75 9.77 -23.17
C LYS A 254 -23.40 10.17 -24.61
N SER A 255 -22.14 10.50 -24.87
CA SER A 255 -21.68 11.00 -26.17
C SER A 255 -21.71 9.94 -27.28
N ASP A 256 -21.35 8.69 -26.98
CA ASP A 256 -21.16 7.62 -27.98
C ASP A 256 -21.90 6.31 -27.65
N GLY A 257 -22.49 6.19 -26.46
CA GLY A 257 -23.14 4.96 -26.01
C GLY A 257 -22.18 3.85 -25.59
N ALA A 258 -20.87 4.13 -25.47
CA ALA A 258 -19.89 3.15 -25.02
C ALA A 258 -20.14 2.75 -23.56
N HIS A 259 -20.03 1.47 -23.24
CA HIS A 259 -20.09 1.01 -21.86
C HIS A 259 -18.83 1.45 -21.11
N PHE A 260 -19.01 2.01 -19.91
CA PHE A 260 -17.89 2.41 -19.08
C PHE A 260 -17.06 1.22 -18.61
N ILE A 261 -17.70 0.06 -18.41
CA ILE A 261 -17.08 -1.22 -18.10
C ILE A 261 -17.33 -2.19 -19.27
N PRO A 262 -16.31 -2.93 -19.75
CA PRO A 262 -16.48 -3.92 -20.81
C PRO A 262 -17.51 -5.00 -20.47
N GLN A 263 -18.43 -5.25 -21.43
CA GLN A 263 -19.52 -6.23 -21.30
C GLN A 263 -19.17 -7.60 -21.90
N GLU A 264 -18.19 -7.64 -22.80
CA GLU A 264 -17.68 -8.87 -23.40
C GLU A 264 -16.35 -9.27 -22.76
N LYS A 265 -16.14 -10.58 -22.64
CA LYS A 265 -14.89 -11.12 -22.11
C LYS A 265 -13.80 -11.09 -23.18
N ASP A 266 -12.64 -10.58 -22.82
CA ASP A 266 -11.42 -10.62 -23.61
C ASP A 266 -10.34 -11.39 -22.84
N ASN A 267 -10.03 -12.62 -23.29
CA ASN A 267 -9.04 -13.47 -22.63
C ASN A 267 -7.58 -12.98 -22.85
N GLU A 268 -7.31 -12.19 -23.90
CA GLU A 268 -5.96 -11.67 -24.17
C GLU A 268 -5.47 -10.74 -23.05
N LYS A 269 -6.39 -10.12 -22.30
CA LYS A 269 -6.04 -9.31 -21.11
C LYS A 269 -5.25 -10.10 -20.07
N TRP A 270 -5.52 -11.40 -19.90
CA TRP A 270 -4.72 -12.27 -19.04
C TRP A 270 -3.30 -12.47 -19.59
N GLY A 271 -3.17 -12.61 -20.92
CA GLY A 271 -1.88 -12.69 -21.60
C GLY A 271 -1.03 -11.43 -21.39
N VAL A 272 -1.65 -10.25 -21.47
CA VAL A 272 -0.97 -8.96 -21.19
C VAL A 272 -0.47 -8.90 -19.74
N ALA A 273 -1.32 -9.28 -18.77
CA ALA A 273 -0.94 -9.27 -17.36
C ALA A 273 0.19 -10.26 -17.05
N ALA A 274 0.10 -11.47 -17.60
CA ALA A 274 1.12 -12.50 -17.48
C ALA A 274 2.45 -12.04 -18.10
N ALA A 275 2.44 -11.39 -19.27
CA ALA A 275 3.65 -10.93 -19.94
C ALA A 275 4.42 -9.88 -19.13
N TYR A 276 3.74 -8.89 -18.53
CA TYR A 276 4.40 -7.91 -17.66
C TYR A 276 4.97 -8.54 -16.39
N ALA A 277 4.26 -9.49 -15.77
CA ALA A 277 4.75 -10.20 -14.60
C ALA A 277 5.96 -11.08 -14.95
N LYS A 278 5.90 -11.79 -16.09
CA LYS A 278 6.98 -12.63 -16.61
C LYS A 278 8.24 -11.83 -16.90
N TYR A 279 8.12 -10.65 -17.50
CA TYR A 279 9.24 -9.75 -17.75
C TYR A 279 10.00 -9.38 -16.46
N ILE A 280 9.28 -9.13 -15.36
CA ILE A 280 9.90 -8.86 -14.05
C ILE A 280 10.58 -10.13 -13.52
N ILE A 281 9.94 -11.29 -13.65
CA ILE A 281 10.52 -12.59 -13.23
C ILE A 281 11.82 -12.89 -13.99
N ASP A 282 11.82 -12.73 -15.30
CA ASP A 282 12.93 -13.09 -16.19
C ASP A 282 14.09 -12.09 -16.14
N SER A 283 13.84 -10.88 -15.63
CA SER A 283 14.90 -9.92 -15.30
C SER A 283 15.91 -10.48 -14.28
N ASN A 284 15.53 -11.48 -13.47
CA ASN A 284 16.30 -12.03 -12.35
C ASN A 284 16.77 -10.96 -11.33
N LYS A 285 16.14 -9.78 -11.35
CA LYS A 285 16.52 -8.64 -10.53
C LYS A 285 16.04 -8.77 -9.08
N TYR A 286 14.87 -9.36 -8.89
CA TYR A 286 14.17 -9.48 -7.62
C TYR A 286 14.03 -10.94 -7.21
N ASN A 287 14.01 -11.19 -5.91
CA ASN A 287 13.85 -12.53 -5.34
C ASN A 287 13.07 -12.45 -4.02
N LEU A 288 12.38 -13.52 -3.64
CA LEU A 288 11.82 -13.62 -2.30
C LEU A 288 12.95 -13.58 -1.26
N TYR A 289 12.80 -12.75 -0.23
CA TYR A 289 13.78 -12.72 0.84
C TYR A 289 13.70 -14.00 1.67
N TRP A 290 14.86 -14.59 1.94
CA TRP A 290 15.00 -15.69 2.89
C TRP A 290 16.34 -15.62 3.61
N THR A 291 16.40 -16.28 4.77
CA THR A 291 17.63 -16.38 5.56
C THR A 291 17.92 -17.84 5.94
N PRO A 292 19.20 -18.27 5.93
CA PRO A 292 19.55 -19.64 6.27
C PRO A 292 19.08 -20.04 7.67
N LYS A 293 18.75 -21.32 7.83
CA LYS A 293 18.37 -21.91 9.12
C LYS A 293 19.46 -21.65 10.18
N LYS A 294 19.04 -21.19 11.35
CA LYS A 294 19.85 -20.98 12.55
C LYS A 294 19.54 -22.04 13.62
N PRO A 295 20.38 -22.20 14.66
CA PRO A 295 20.13 -23.18 15.72
C PRO A 295 18.79 -23.02 16.46
N ASP A 296 18.27 -21.79 16.53
CA ASP A 296 17.00 -21.45 17.16
C ASP A 296 15.82 -21.46 16.18
N SER A 297 16.02 -21.77 14.90
CA SER A 297 14.94 -21.81 13.92
C SER A 297 14.03 -23.02 14.17
N ARG A 298 12.72 -22.81 14.04
CA ARG A 298 11.71 -23.88 14.14
C ARG A 298 11.98 -24.95 13.05
N ALA A 299 11.87 -26.22 13.42
CA ALA A 299 11.96 -27.31 12.46
C ALA A 299 10.67 -27.42 11.63
N LEU A 300 10.79 -27.96 10.42
CA LEU A 300 9.61 -28.32 9.62
C LEU A 300 8.76 -29.37 10.37
N PRO A 301 7.43 -29.32 10.25
CA PRO A 301 6.54 -30.35 10.77
C PRO A 301 6.83 -31.72 10.15
N GLY A 302 6.68 -32.77 10.97
CA GLY A 302 6.86 -34.15 10.53
C GLY A 302 5.58 -34.75 9.94
N GLY A 303 5.73 -35.70 9.02
CA GLY A 303 4.61 -36.49 8.49
C GLY A 303 3.83 -35.81 7.35
N VAL A 304 4.36 -34.72 6.79
CA VAL A 304 3.78 -34.06 5.61
C VAL A 304 4.10 -34.92 4.38
N THR A 305 3.06 -35.34 3.66
CA THR A 305 3.17 -36.24 2.49
C THR A 305 2.40 -35.73 1.27
N SER A 306 1.68 -34.61 1.40
CA SER A 306 0.98 -33.95 0.29
C SER A 306 1.91 -33.41 -0.78
N ASP A 307 3.16 -33.11 -0.40
CA ASP A 307 4.19 -32.59 -1.29
C ASP A 307 5.48 -33.44 -1.18
N PRO A 308 5.87 -34.16 -2.25
CA PRO A 308 7.09 -34.97 -2.27
C PRO A 308 8.39 -34.19 -2.05
N ASN A 309 8.42 -32.91 -2.44
CA ASN A 309 9.63 -32.08 -2.37
C ASN A 309 9.70 -31.26 -1.08
N TYR A 310 8.69 -31.35 -0.20
CA TYR A 310 8.57 -30.46 0.96
C TYR A 310 9.82 -30.40 1.85
N TYR A 311 10.50 -31.53 2.02
CA TYR A 311 11.70 -31.64 2.86
C TYR A 311 13.01 -31.38 2.11
N GLU A 312 12.97 -31.07 0.81
CA GLU A 312 14.13 -30.65 0.04
C GLU A 312 14.56 -29.22 0.38
N HIS A 313 15.80 -28.87 0.04
CA HIS A 313 16.33 -27.53 0.30
C HIS A 313 15.63 -26.47 -0.56
N TYR A 314 15.35 -25.31 0.03
CA TYR A 314 14.87 -24.14 -0.70
C TYR A 314 15.84 -23.76 -1.85
N PRO A 315 15.36 -23.51 -3.08
CA PRO A 315 13.97 -23.26 -3.47
C PRO A 315 13.13 -24.49 -3.89
N GLU A 316 13.71 -25.69 -3.95
CA GLU A 316 12.98 -26.90 -4.41
C GLU A 316 12.01 -27.44 -3.35
N GLY A 317 12.26 -27.14 -2.07
CA GLY A 317 11.41 -27.46 -0.94
C GLY A 317 11.49 -26.40 0.17
N ALA A 318 10.95 -26.70 1.35
CA ALA A 318 10.92 -25.77 2.47
C ALA A 318 12.15 -25.88 3.40
N ALA A 319 13.04 -26.86 3.22
CA ALA A 319 14.13 -27.08 4.17
C ALA A 319 15.28 -26.07 4.02
N GLY A 320 16.06 -25.91 5.10
CA GLY A 320 17.32 -25.14 5.09
C GLY A 320 17.20 -23.64 5.35
N ILE A 321 15.99 -23.10 5.54
CA ILE A 321 15.77 -21.66 5.81
C ILE A 321 15.09 -21.43 7.17
N ASP A 322 15.19 -20.21 7.67
CA ASP A 322 14.44 -19.73 8.84
C ASP A 322 13.18 -19.01 8.36
N HIS A 323 12.06 -19.72 8.32
CA HIS A 323 10.79 -19.21 7.80
C HIS A 323 10.32 -17.93 8.50
N TYR A 324 10.38 -17.89 9.83
CA TYR A 324 9.89 -16.75 10.60
C TYR A 324 10.69 -15.48 10.32
N ARG A 325 12.03 -15.56 10.30
CA ARG A 325 12.87 -14.40 9.97
C ARG A 325 12.75 -13.99 8.51
N SER A 326 12.63 -14.96 7.61
CA SER A 326 12.41 -14.72 6.17
C SER A 326 11.13 -13.93 5.90
N LEU A 327 10.11 -14.09 6.76
CA LEU A 327 8.82 -13.40 6.65
C LEU A 327 8.79 -12.04 7.38
N THR A 328 9.59 -11.84 8.43
CA THR A 328 9.50 -10.63 9.28
C THR A 328 10.52 -9.56 8.94
N TYR A 329 11.75 -9.94 8.57
CA TYR A 329 12.84 -8.99 8.31
C TYR A 329 12.56 -7.97 7.20
N PRO A 330 11.87 -8.33 6.09
CA PRO A 330 11.51 -7.34 5.07
C PRO A 330 10.61 -6.21 5.57
N PHE A 331 9.81 -6.44 6.61
CA PHE A 331 8.73 -5.52 7.04
C PHE A 331 9.03 -4.79 8.36
N ASN A 332 9.84 -5.37 9.25
CA ASN A 332 10.05 -4.82 10.59
C ASN A 332 11.24 -3.85 10.69
N GLY A 333 11.99 -3.64 9.60
CA GLY A 333 13.16 -2.75 9.56
C GLY A 333 14.47 -3.41 10.01
N GLU A 334 14.51 -4.75 10.11
CA GLU A 334 15.77 -5.49 10.21
C GLU A 334 16.57 -5.44 8.90
N LEU A 335 15.87 -5.51 7.76
CA LEU A 335 16.49 -5.42 6.44
C LEU A 335 16.39 -3.98 5.90
N PRO A 336 17.52 -3.29 5.66
CA PRO A 336 17.52 -2.00 4.98
C PRO A 336 16.96 -2.11 3.56
N VAL A 337 16.17 -1.11 3.14
CA VAL A 337 15.48 -1.12 1.83
C VAL A 337 16.41 -1.34 0.63
N MET A 338 17.63 -0.80 0.67
CA MET A 338 18.60 -0.89 -0.44
C MET A 338 19.12 -2.30 -0.70
N ILE A 339 19.03 -3.19 0.29
CA ILE A 339 19.48 -4.58 0.15
C ILE A 339 18.30 -5.56 0.25
N ASN A 340 17.07 -5.06 0.23
CA ASN A 340 15.89 -5.89 0.23
C ASN A 340 15.63 -6.38 -1.21
N PRO A 341 15.83 -7.68 -1.51
CA PRO A 341 15.66 -8.21 -2.85
C PRO A 341 14.19 -8.36 -3.26
N GLU A 342 13.26 -8.22 -2.30
CA GLU A 342 11.83 -8.46 -2.51
C GLU A 342 11.07 -7.17 -2.87
N PHE A 343 11.58 -5.99 -2.51
CA PHE A 343 10.88 -4.72 -2.75
C PHE A 343 11.18 -4.18 -4.15
N ILE A 344 10.14 -3.97 -4.95
CA ILE A 344 10.24 -3.37 -6.30
C ILE A 344 10.08 -1.86 -6.22
N TYR A 345 9.09 -1.42 -5.44
CA TYR A 345 8.85 -0.01 -5.14
C TYR A 345 8.29 0.11 -3.73
N ALA A 346 8.71 1.14 -3.00
CA ALA A 346 8.37 1.29 -1.59
C ALA A 346 8.19 2.76 -1.20
N CYS A 347 7.43 2.98 -0.14
CA CYS A 347 7.32 4.26 0.54
C CYS A 347 7.79 4.16 1.99
N ALA A 348 8.00 5.31 2.63
CA ALA A 348 8.35 5.40 4.04
C ALA A 348 7.12 5.86 4.83
N PRO A 349 6.38 4.96 5.51
CA PRO A 349 5.24 5.34 6.34
C PRO A 349 5.70 6.14 7.57
N ARG A 350 4.73 6.75 8.27
CA ARG A 350 4.99 7.35 9.58
C ARG A 350 5.50 6.28 10.56
N THR A 351 6.42 6.65 11.44
CA THR A 351 7.00 5.75 12.46
C THR A 351 6.61 6.11 13.89
N THR A 352 6.01 7.28 14.09
CA THR A 352 5.55 7.81 15.38
C THR A 352 4.19 8.48 15.22
N GLY A 353 3.51 8.78 16.33
CA GLY A 353 2.17 9.34 16.31
C GLY A 353 1.19 8.39 15.61
N ASP A 354 0.38 8.90 14.69
CA ASP A 354 -0.61 8.18 13.87
C ASP A 354 0.00 7.21 12.82
N SER A 355 0.96 6.40 13.24
CA SER A 355 1.65 5.40 12.42
C SER A 355 0.96 4.03 12.44
N PRO A 356 1.18 3.17 11.42
CA PRO A 356 0.69 1.80 11.43
C PRO A 356 1.12 0.98 12.66
N LEU A 357 2.34 1.21 13.16
CA LEU A 357 2.84 0.56 14.36
C LEU A 357 2.13 1.08 15.63
N TRP A 358 1.80 2.37 15.67
CA TRP A 358 1.14 2.95 16.85
C TRP A 358 -0.24 2.39 17.05
N ILE A 359 -1.09 2.42 16.02
CA ILE A 359 -2.47 1.96 16.15
C ILE A 359 -2.56 0.48 16.57
N SER A 360 -1.58 -0.33 16.16
CA SER A 360 -1.51 -1.76 16.43
C SER A 360 -0.82 -2.12 17.76
N SER A 361 -0.01 -1.23 18.33
CA SER A 361 0.72 -1.48 19.56
C SER A 361 -0.15 -1.29 20.82
N PRO A 362 0.09 -2.04 21.90
CA PRO A 362 -0.65 -1.90 23.16
C PRO A 362 -0.49 -0.53 23.81
N TYR A 363 -1.54 -0.06 24.48
CA TYR A 363 -1.60 1.28 25.09
C TYR A 363 -0.53 1.49 26.15
N LEU A 364 -0.35 0.54 27.08
CA LEU A 364 0.67 0.64 28.12
C LEU A 364 2.11 0.54 27.58
N LEU A 365 2.30 0.16 26.31
CA LEU A 365 3.58 0.20 25.60
C LEU A 365 3.74 1.43 24.70
N GLY A 366 2.79 2.38 24.76
CA GLY A 366 2.83 3.66 24.05
C GLY A 366 2.07 3.68 22.72
N GLY A 367 1.38 2.61 22.35
CA GLY A 367 0.52 2.56 21.17
C GLY A 367 -0.89 3.09 21.40
N GLY A 368 -1.71 3.03 20.36
CA GLY A 368 -3.13 3.37 20.37
C GLY A 368 -4.04 2.19 20.70
N ASN A 369 -3.61 0.95 20.48
CA ASN A 369 -4.36 -0.27 20.80
C ASN A 369 -5.78 -0.33 20.20
N GLY A 370 -5.98 0.20 18.99
CA GLY A 370 -7.29 0.26 18.37
C GLY A 370 -7.37 -0.29 16.95
N LEU A 371 -6.36 -1.05 16.50
CA LEU A 371 -6.50 -1.91 15.34
C LEU A 371 -7.07 -3.27 15.77
N ASN A 372 -8.10 -3.75 15.07
CA ASN A 372 -8.78 -5.00 15.36
C ASN A 372 -8.73 -5.90 14.13
N LEU A 373 -8.04 -7.04 14.20
CA LEU A 373 -8.12 -8.05 13.14
C LEU A 373 -9.34 -8.94 13.36
N VAL A 374 -10.00 -9.36 12.27
CA VAL A 374 -11.20 -10.20 12.40
C VAL A 374 -10.84 -11.68 12.55
N GLN A 375 -11.72 -12.44 13.20
CA GLN A 375 -11.56 -13.89 13.39
C GLN A 375 -11.45 -14.64 12.05
N ASP A 376 -12.13 -14.19 11.00
CA ASP A 376 -12.08 -14.84 9.68
C ASP A 376 -10.70 -14.75 9.04
N LEU A 377 -9.98 -13.65 9.23
CA LEU A 377 -8.58 -13.52 8.81
C LEU A 377 -7.69 -14.44 9.66
N VAL A 378 -7.91 -14.47 10.98
CA VAL A 378 -7.17 -15.36 11.90
C VAL A 378 -7.37 -16.82 11.53
N ASN A 379 -8.57 -17.21 11.13
CA ASN A 379 -8.92 -18.58 10.71
C ASN A 379 -8.40 -18.92 9.31
N ALA A 380 -8.10 -17.92 8.48
CA ALA A 380 -7.52 -18.14 7.16
C ALA A 380 -6.08 -18.65 7.22
N PHE A 381 -5.34 -18.38 8.29
CA PHE A 381 -4.00 -18.95 8.44
C PHE A 381 -4.09 -20.47 8.68
N SER A 382 -3.28 -21.23 7.96
CA SER A 382 -3.22 -22.68 8.08
C SER A 382 -2.54 -23.14 9.39
N MET A 383 -2.68 -24.44 9.67
CA MET A 383 -1.83 -25.15 10.62
C MET A 383 -0.39 -25.23 10.07
N VAL A 384 0.57 -25.57 10.94
CA VAL A 384 2.01 -25.56 10.62
C VAL A 384 2.37 -26.51 9.46
N ASP A 385 1.57 -27.56 9.24
CA ASP A 385 1.70 -28.53 8.15
C ASP A 385 0.95 -28.14 6.88
N GLY A 386 0.38 -26.93 6.83
CA GLY A 386 -0.33 -26.39 5.67
C GLY A 386 -1.78 -26.83 5.53
N GLN A 387 -2.32 -27.59 6.50
CA GLN A 387 -3.74 -27.96 6.52
C GLN A 387 -4.59 -26.83 7.09
N ASP A 388 -5.84 -26.73 6.64
CA ASP A 388 -6.78 -25.77 7.20
C ASP A 388 -7.24 -26.19 8.61
N ILE A 389 -7.75 -25.22 9.38
CA ILE A 389 -8.17 -25.46 10.77
C ILE A 389 -9.37 -26.41 10.90
N ASN A 390 -10.20 -26.54 9.87
CA ASN A 390 -11.37 -27.42 9.87
C ASN A 390 -11.01 -28.85 9.40
N HIS A 391 -9.88 -29.03 8.72
CA HIS A 391 -9.33 -30.31 8.28
C HIS A 391 -7.90 -30.54 8.78
N SER A 392 -7.61 -30.09 10.01
CA SER A 392 -6.29 -30.23 10.64
C SER A 392 -5.85 -31.70 10.78
N SER A 393 -4.55 -31.95 10.74
CA SER A 393 -4.00 -33.30 10.86
C SER A 393 -4.02 -33.82 12.29
N ALA A 394 -3.91 -35.14 12.45
CA ALA A 394 -3.79 -35.77 13.76
C ALA A 394 -2.48 -35.39 14.50
N ASN A 395 -1.43 -35.02 13.75
CA ASN A 395 -0.15 -34.60 14.33
C ASN A 395 -0.18 -33.15 14.83
N TYR A 396 -1.00 -32.31 14.19
CA TYR A 396 -1.15 -30.89 14.48
C TYR A 396 -2.64 -30.50 14.53
N PRO A 397 -3.42 -31.05 15.48
CA PRO A 397 -4.86 -30.84 15.51
C PRO A 397 -5.19 -29.41 15.93
N TYR A 398 -6.20 -28.83 15.28
CA TYR A 398 -6.86 -27.64 15.79
C TYR A 398 -7.85 -28.05 16.89
N PRO A 399 -7.83 -27.39 18.07
CA PRO A 399 -8.68 -27.77 19.19
C PRO A 399 -10.17 -27.47 18.91
N ASP A 400 -11.06 -28.29 19.48
CA ASP A 400 -12.50 -28.03 19.42
C ASP A 400 -12.91 -26.79 20.25
N ASN A 401 -14.16 -26.34 20.07
CA ASN A 401 -14.68 -25.13 20.73
C ASN A 401 -14.71 -25.18 22.27
N ASN A 402 -14.64 -26.36 22.90
CA ASN A 402 -14.59 -26.50 24.36
C ASN A 402 -13.17 -26.42 24.91
N HIS A 403 -12.14 -26.53 24.06
CA HIS A 403 -10.74 -26.57 24.46
C HIS A 403 -9.89 -25.47 23.84
N ASN A 404 -10.36 -24.83 22.77
CA ASN A 404 -9.57 -23.88 21.98
C ASN A 404 -9.02 -22.67 22.79
N TYR A 405 -9.76 -22.22 23.80
CA TYR A 405 -9.44 -21.11 24.68
C TYR A 405 -8.56 -21.49 25.87
N LEU A 406 -8.36 -22.79 26.12
CA LEU A 406 -7.50 -23.27 27.20
C LEU A 406 -6.04 -22.96 26.89
N GLU A 407 -5.24 -22.82 27.94
CA GLU A 407 -3.81 -22.61 27.81
C GLU A 407 -3.13 -23.82 27.14
N ILE A 408 -2.09 -23.56 26.35
CA ILE A 408 -1.20 -24.61 25.81
C ILE A 408 -0.57 -25.42 26.95
N GLY A 409 -0.21 -24.73 28.05
CA GLY A 409 0.46 -25.29 29.20
C GLY A 409 1.93 -25.64 28.94
N GLY A 410 2.60 -26.22 29.93
CA GLY A 410 4.00 -26.62 29.81
C GLY A 410 4.99 -25.46 29.84
N SER A 411 6.05 -25.55 29.03
CA SER A 411 7.10 -24.53 28.92
C SER A 411 6.86 -23.60 27.74
N ASN A 412 7.28 -22.35 27.84
CA ASN A 412 7.28 -21.42 26.71
C ASN A 412 8.07 -22.00 25.53
N GLN A 413 7.55 -21.84 24.33
CA GLN A 413 8.25 -22.22 23.10
C GLN A 413 8.98 -20.99 22.57
N ALA A 414 10.26 -21.12 22.23
CA ALA A 414 11.04 -20.05 21.64
C ALA A 414 11.61 -20.52 20.30
N PHE A 415 11.45 -19.71 19.26
CA PHE A 415 12.02 -19.98 17.95
C PHE A 415 12.27 -18.68 17.23
N SER A 416 13.40 -18.58 16.55
CA SER A 416 13.71 -17.45 15.68
C SER A 416 13.63 -16.04 16.33
N GLY A 417 13.83 -15.96 17.65
CA GLY A 417 13.62 -14.73 18.44
C GLY A 417 12.17 -14.44 18.83
N TYR A 418 11.21 -15.25 18.38
CA TYR A 418 9.81 -15.26 18.81
C TYR A 418 9.64 -16.11 20.08
N THR A 419 8.71 -15.71 20.95
CA THR A 419 8.36 -16.45 22.18
C THR A 419 6.85 -16.67 22.23
N LEU A 420 6.43 -17.94 22.12
CA LEU A 420 5.07 -18.39 22.34
C LEU A 420 4.93 -18.80 23.81
N LEU A 421 4.11 -18.07 24.56
CA LEU A 421 3.94 -18.30 26.00
C LEU A 421 3.09 -19.55 26.25
N ALA A 422 3.40 -20.30 27.31
CA ALA A 422 2.61 -21.46 27.71
C ALA A 422 1.14 -21.11 28.06
N LYS A 423 0.89 -19.86 28.47
CA LYS A 423 -0.45 -19.33 28.77
C LYS A 423 -1.25 -18.96 27.52
N THR A 424 -0.65 -18.96 26.34
CA THR A 424 -1.36 -18.69 25.09
C THR A 424 -2.44 -19.76 24.86
N ALA A 425 -3.57 -19.38 24.26
CA ALA A 425 -4.67 -20.29 23.95
C ALA A 425 -4.26 -21.35 22.91
N GLN A 426 -4.79 -22.57 23.04
CA GLN A 426 -4.47 -23.70 22.16
C GLN A 426 -4.76 -23.45 20.68
N MET A 427 -5.76 -22.63 20.33
CA MET A 427 -6.05 -22.24 18.93
C MET A 427 -4.92 -21.47 18.22
N TYR A 428 -3.95 -20.94 18.97
CA TYR A 428 -2.79 -20.24 18.42
C TYR A 428 -1.54 -21.12 18.43
N ASN A 429 -1.64 -22.36 18.91
CA ASN A 429 -0.55 -23.33 18.83
C ASN A 429 -0.47 -23.94 17.43
N ASN A 430 0.74 -24.35 17.03
CA ASN A 430 0.98 -25.07 15.77
C ASN A 430 0.36 -24.43 14.51
N ARG A 431 0.35 -23.10 14.45
CA ARG A 431 -0.06 -22.35 13.25
C ARG A 431 1.11 -22.15 12.29
N GLU A 432 0.83 -21.76 11.06
CA GLU A 432 1.87 -21.46 10.08
C GLU A 432 2.74 -20.26 10.52
N PRO A 433 4.01 -20.16 10.06
CA PRO A 433 4.91 -19.06 10.40
C PRO A 433 4.35 -17.65 10.15
N ARG A 434 3.53 -17.45 9.10
CA ARG A 434 2.91 -16.16 8.77
C ARG A 434 1.90 -15.68 9.81
N PHE A 435 1.22 -16.61 10.49
CA PHE A 435 0.32 -16.28 11.59
C PHE A 435 1.10 -15.56 12.71
N TYR A 436 2.22 -16.15 13.16
CA TYR A 436 3.07 -15.55 14.20
C TYR A 436 3.78 -14.28 13.74
N ALA A 437 4.03 -14.13 12.44
CA ALA A 437 4.62 -12.91 11.89
C ALA A 437 3.61 -11.76 11.82
N THR A 438 2.31 -12.05 11.70
CA THR A 438 1.30 -11.04 11.32
C THR A 438 0.31 -10.73 12.44
N VAL A 439 -0.11 -11.73 13.21
CA VAL A 439 -1.21 -11.63 14.18
C VAL A 439 -0.68 -11.54 15.61
N GLY A 440 -1.02 -10.45 16.30
CA GLY A 440 -0.94 -10.35 17.75
C GLY A 440 -2.27 -10.75 18.39
N TYR A 441 -2.21 -11.45 19.51
CA TYR A 441 -3.36 -12.03 20.22
C TYR A 441 -3.17 -11.97 21.75
N CYS A 442 -4.19 -12.35 22.53
CA CYS A 442 -4.07 -12.39 23.99
C CYS A 442 -2.97 -13.36 24.46
N HIS A 443 -2.17 -12.94 25.43
CA HIS A 443 -0.93 -13.59 25.89
C HIS A 443 0.19 -13.61 24.84
N SER A 444 0.22 -12.64 23.91
CA SER A 444 1.39 -12.43 23.04
C SER A 444 2.55 -11.81 23.81
N PHE A 445 3.78 -12.20 23.45
CA PHE A 445 4.99 -11.63 24.05
C PHE A 445 5.49 -10.43 23.24
N TRP A 446 5.64 -9.27 23.89
CA TRP A 446 6.15 -8.03 23.31
C TRP A 446 7.48 -7.65 23.96
N ALA A 447 8.56 -7.73 23.19
CA ALA A 447 9.91 -7.60 23.71
C ALA A 447 10.29 -6.15 24.07
N GLY A 448 10.01 -5.18 23.18
CA GLY A 448 10.21 -3.74 23.42
C GLY A 448 11.60 -3.37 23.95
N THR A 449 12.65 -4.03 23.45
CA THR A 449 13.96 -4.07 24.15
C THR A 449 14.73 -2.75 24.12
N SER A 450 14.35 -1.78 23.28
CA SER A 450 14.95 -0.44 23.25
C SER A 450 14.60 0.41 24.47
N SER A 451 13.52 0.09 25.19
CA SER A 451 13.13 0.87 26.35
C SER A 451 14.17 0.76 27.46
N THR A 452 14.50 1.88 28.08
CA THR A 452 15.35 1.94 29.28
C THR A 452 14.58 1.61 30.56
N ASP A 453 13.25 1.54 30.51
CA ASP A 453 12.39 1.20 31.65
C ASP A 453 11.94 -0.27 31.58
N ASN A 454 12.28 -1.04 32.62
CA ASN A 454 11.93 -2.46 32.72
C ASN A 454 10.40 -2.71 32.84
N ASN A 455 9.60 -1.67 33.10
CA ASN A 455 8.14 -1.75 33.06
C ASN A 455 7.55 -1.84 31.65
N PHE A 456 8.36 -1.63 30.60
CA PHE A 456 7.91 -1.70 29.20
C PHE A 456 8.70 -2.70 28.34
N ARG A 457 9.56 -3.52 28.96
CA ARG A 457 10.35 -4.56 28.28
C ARG A 457 9.84 -5.95 28.61
N ASN A 458 9.91 -6.85 27.63
CA ASN A 458 9.64 -8.28 27.77
C ASN A 458 8.29 -8.57 28.43
N LYS A 459 7.22 -8.01 27.87
CA LYS A 459 5.88 -8.05 28.47
C LYS A 459 4.98 -9.09 27.82
N GLU A 460 4.31 -9.84 28.67
CA GLU A 460 3.11 -10.60 28.32
C GLU A 460 1.96 -9.60 28.15
N VAL A 461 1.41 -9.53 26.95
CA VAL A 461 0.30 -8.62 26.64
C VAL A 461 -1.01 -9.40 26.66
N THR A 462 -1.90 -8.98 27.54
CA THR A 462 -3.28 -9.46 27.63
C THR A 462 -4.25 -8.34 27.27
N TYR A 463 -5.38 -8.73 26.70
CA TYR A 463 -6.49 -7.84 26.34
C TYR A 463 -7.56 -7.76 27.45
N TYR A 464 -7.16 -8.11 28.68
CA TYR A 464 -8.00 -7.95 29.87
C TYR A 464 -8.07 -6.47 30.27
N SER A 465 -9.06 -6.11 31.08
CA SER A 465 -9.25 -4.74 31.57
C SER A 465 -8.09 -4.21 32.42
N ASP A 466 -7.25 -5.11 32.96
CA ASP A 466 -6.05 -4.82 33.75
C ASP A 466 -4.74 -5.20 33.02
N GLY A 467 -4.83 -5.59 31.75
CA GLY A 467 -3.71 -6.00 30.92
C GLY A 467 -2.91 -4.85 30.30
N TYR A 468 -1.82 -5.18 29.61
CA TYR A 468 -1.03 -4.18 28.85
C TYR A 468 -1.77 -3.58 27.66
N ALA A 469 -2.77 -4.29 27.14
CA ALA A 469 -3.68 -3.83 26.10
C ALA A 469 -5.04 -3.33 26.69
N ALA A 470 -5.08 -2.98 27.98
CA ALA A 470 -6.24 -2.33 28.56
C ALA A 470 -6.47 -0.94 27.93
N ALA A 471 -7.71 -0.46 27.99
CA ALA A 471 -8.07 0.89 27.59
C ALA A 471 -7.36 1.95 28.43
N SER A 472 -7.24 3.17 27.91
CA SER A 472 -6.85 4.31 28.73
C SER A 472 -7.93 4.57 29.79
N PRO A 473 -7.57 4.90 31.05
CA PRO A 473 -8.55 5.33 32.05
C PRO A 473 -9.35 6.58 31.63
N ASP A 474 -8.74 7.43 30.80
CA ASP A 474 -9.38 8.66 30.28
C ASP A 474 -10.34 8.36 29.11
N HIS A 475 -10.14 7.23 28.42
CA HIS A 475 -10.91 6.78 27.26
C HIS A 475 -11.22 5.28 27.39
N PRO A 476 -12.12 4.90 28.33
CA PRO A 476 -12.40 3.50 28.63
C PRO A 476 -13.04 2.70 27.47
N GLU A 477 -13.55 3.40 26.45
CA GLU A 477 -14.08 2.84 25.21
C GLU A 477 -13.01 2.51 24.16
N ASP A 478 -11.78 3.00 24.35
CA ASP A 478 -10.66 2.87 23.41
C ASP A 478 -9.86 1.60 23.70
N TYR A 479 -10.41 0.46 23.30
CA TYR A 479 -9.74 -0.83 23.40
C TYR A 479 -9.95 -1.67 22.15
N ASN A 480 -9.09 -2.67 21.99
CA ASN A 480 -9.24 -3.68 20.95
C ASN A 480 -10.44 -4.59 21.25
N ARG A 481 -11.43 -4.56 20.38
CA ARG A 481 -12.70 -5.30 20.45
C ARG A 481 -12.61 -6.76 20.04
N SER A 482 -11.61 -7.11 19.22
CA SER A 482 -11.45 -8.46 18.66
C SER A 482 -10.51 -9.37 19.46
N GLY A 483 -9.66 -8.78 20.30
CA GLY A 483 -8.54 -9.48 20.94
C GLY A 483 -7.35 -9.76 20.00
N TYR A 484 -7.41 -9.27 18.75
CA TYR A 484 -6.37 -9.43 17.74
C TYR A 484 -5.87 -8.11 17.17
N THR A 485 -4.56 -7.99 17.00
CA THR A 485 -3.90 -6.83 16.37
C THR A 485 -2.91 -7.28 15.30
N CYS A 486 -2.34 -6.34 14.55
CA CYS A 486 -1.28 -6.62 13.57
C CYS A 486 0.11 -6.43 14.20
N ILE A 487 0.99 -7.42 14.08
CA ILE A 487 2.39 -7.35 14.51
C ILE A 487 3.38 -7.47 13.35
N LYS A 488 2.90 -7.48 12.10
CA LYS A 488 3.72 -7.62 10.87
C LYS A 488 4.87 -6.62 10.80
N TYR A 489 4.61 -5.41 11.25
CA TYR A 489 5.55 -4.30 11.25
C TYR A 489 6.26 -4.13 12.60
N ASN A 490 6.13 -5.05 13.56
CA ASN A 490 6.77 -4.91 14.87
C ASN A 490 8.18 -5.52 14.86
N HIS A 491 9.17 -4.72 15.25
CA HIS A 491 10.52 -5.21 15.57
C HIS A 491 10.63 -5.47 17.08
N SER A 492 11.45 -6.45 17.49
CA SER A 492 11.63 -6.78 18.92
C SER A 492 12.18 -5.62 19.76
N GLU A 493 12.89 -4.69 19.12
CA GLU A 493 13.38 -3.46 19.77
C GLU A 493 12.32 -2.37 19.85
N ASP A 494 11.25 -2.41 19.07
CA ASP A 494 10.30 -1.30 18.98
C ASP A 494 9.56 -1.08 20.31
N ASN A 495 9.65 0.14 20.82
CA ASN A 495 8.88 0.59 21.97
C ASN A 495 8.50 2.06 21.78
N MET A 496 7.23 2.39 22.00
CA MET A 496 6.67 3.72 21.67
C MET A 496 6.58 4.65 22.88
N LYS A 497 7.00 4.21 24.07
CA LYS A 497 7.17 5.12 25.21
C LYS A 497 8.38 6.02 24.98
N ALA A 498 8.36 7.20 25.60
CA ALA A 498 9.48 8.15 25.55
C ALA A 498 10.83 7.58 26.00
N THR A 499 10.82 6.45 26.74
CA THR A 499 12.02 5.74 27.21
C THR A 499 12.59 4.75 26.19
N GLY A 500 11.91 4.53 25.05
CA GLY A 500 12.29 3.60 23.98
C GLY A 500 12.46 4.26 22.61
N ALA A 501 12.62 3.42 21.59
CA ALA A 501 12.78 3.83 20.20
C ALA A 501 12.04 2.88 19.26
N VAL A 502 11.71 3.40 18.07
CA VAL A 502 11.11 2.64 16.98
C VAL A 502 12.06 2.65 15.79
N ARG A 503 12.31 1.47 15.21
CA ARG A 503 13.12 1.37 13.99
C ARG A 503 12.36 1.94 12.79
N ALA A 504 13.11 2.61 11.91
CA ALA A 504 12.60 3.02 10.60
C ALA A 504 12.23 1.79 9.76
N LYS A 505 11.11 1.88 9.05
CA LYS A 505 10.53 0.81 8.24
C LYS A 505 10.11 1.38 6.90
N TYR A 506 10.13 0.53 5.88
CA TYR A 506 9.60 0.84 4.56
C TYR A 506 8.40 -0.07 4.30
N PHE A 507 7.43 0.45 3.57
CA PHE A 507 6.27 -0.29 3.14
C PHE A 507 6.40 -0.62 1.65
N PRO A 508 6.29 -1.90 1.25
CA PRO A 508 6.33 -2.26 -0.17
C PRO A 508 5.03 -1.84 -0.84
N ILE A 509 5.12 -0.90 -1.78
CA ILE A 509 4.01 -0.62 -2.69
C ILE A 509 3.87 -1.78 -3.67
N PHE A 510 5.00 -2.29 -4.21
CA PHE A 510 5.06 -3.50 -5.03
C PHE A 510 6.20 -4.39 -4.52
N ARG A 511 5.95 -5.69 -4.41
CA ARG A 511 6.96 -6.68 -4.01
C ARG A 511 6.92 -7.96 -4.84
N TYR A 512 8.03 -8.68 -4.86
CA TYR A 512 8.24 -9.81 -5.76
C TYR A 512 7.21 -10.94 -5.59
N ALA A 513 6.77 -11.23 -4.37
CA ALA A 513 5.72 -12.25 -4.15
C ALA A 513 4.42 -11.91 -4.89
N GLU A 514 4.08 -10.63 -5.02
CA GLU A 514 2.93 -10.20 -5.80
C GLU A 514 3.15 -10.44 -7.29
N THR A 515 4.34 -10.19 -7.81
CA THR A 515 4.67 -10.50 -9.21
C THR A 515 4.50 -11.99 -9.49
N LEU A 516 4.98 -12.86 -8.59
CA LEU A 516 4.81 -14.31 -8.71
C LEU A 516 3.33 -14.71 -8.74
N LEU A 517 2.54 -14.21 -7.79
CA LEU A 517 1.12 -14.55 -7.71
C LEU A 517 0.29 -13.94 -8.84
N ASN A 518 0.62 -12.72 -9.29
CA ASN A 518 0.00 -12.09 -10.47
C ASN A 518 0.29 -12.92 -11.74
N TYR A 519 1.52 -13.42 -11.90
CA TYR A 519 1.87 -14.28 -13.02
C TYR A 519 1.09 -15.60 -12.99
N VAL A 520 1.11 -16.30 -11.84
CA VAL A 520 0.43 -17.59 -11.66
C VAL A 520 -1.08 -17.46 -11.88
N GLU A 521 -1.70 -16.40 -11.37
CA GLU A 521 -3.11 -16.08 -11.60
C GLU A 521 -3.41 -15.87 -13.08
N ALA A 522 -2.61 -15.03 -13.75
CA ALA A 522 -2.83 -14.72 -15.14
C ALA A 522 -2.65 -15.93 -16.07
N ILE A 523 -1.62 -16.75 -15.89
CA ILE A 523 -1.42 -17.94 -16.73
C ILE A 523 -2.44 -19.05 -16.43
N ASN A 524 -3.00 -19.10 -15.22
CA ASN A 524 -4.04 -20.09 -14.91
C ASN A 524 -5.32 -19.83 -15.73
N GLU A 525 -5.69 -18.55 -15.89
CA GLU A 525 -6.88 -18.10 -16.61
C GLU A 525 -6.67 -17.95 -18.13
N LEU A 526 -5.41 -17.94 -18.59
CA LEU A 526 -5.07 -17.82 -20.00
C LEU A 526 -5.51 -19.07 -20.79
N GLU A 527 -6.26 -18.86 -21.87
CA GLU A 527 -6.83 -19.92 -22.70
C GLU A 527 -5.96 -20.27 -23.92
N ALA A 528 -5.17 -19.31 -24.42
CA ALA A 528 -4.29 -19.50 -25.57
C ALA A 528 -2.94 -18.80 -25.37
N PRO A 529 -1.84 -19.28 -25.99
CA PRO A 529 -0.55 -18.58 -25.95
C PRO A 529 -0.67 -17.14 -26.43
N TYR A 530 0.04 -16.24 -25.76
CA TYR A 530 0.03 -14.82 -26.04
C TYR A 530 1.46 -14.27 -26.08
N THR A 531 1.73 -13.38 -27.03
CA THR A 531 3.04 -12.73 -27.19
C THR A 531 2.85 -11.24 -27.37
N MET A 532 3.63 -10.43 -26.66
CA MET A 532 3.65 -8.99 -26.86
C MET A 532 5.05 -8.40 -26.70
N GLU A 533 5.26 -7.24 -27.32
CA GLU A 533 6.39 -6.38 -27.01
C GLU A 533 6.13 -5.64 -25.68
N ILE A 534 7.09 -5.70 -24.77
CA ILE A 534 7.06 -5.00 -23.48
C ILE A 534 7.65 -3.60 -23.63
N ILE A 535 8.94 -3.51 -24.00
CA ILE A 535 9.65 -2.24 -24.12
C ILE A 535 10.90 -2.37 -25.00
N ASN A 536 11.15 -1.38 -25.86
CA ASN A 536 12.37 -1.28 -26.68
C ASN A 536 12.71 -2.56 -27.49
N GLY A 537 11.71 -3.28 -28.00
CA GLY A 537 11.89 -4.54 -28.73
C GLY A 537 12.03 -5.79 -27.87
N ASP A 538 12.05 -5.68 -26.53
CA ASP A 538 11.96 -6.84 -25.63
C ASP A 538 10.55 -7.44 -25.75
N GLN A 539 10.47 -8.74 -26.05
CA GLN A 539 9.21 -9.46 -26.23
C GLN A 539 9.07 -10.54 -25.18
N GLU A 540 7.84 -10.74 -24.73
CA GLU A 540 7.48 -11.79 -23.78
C GLU A 540 6.40 -12.69 -24.38
N SER A 541 6.58 -14.00 -24.21
CA SER A 541 5.63 -15.02 -24.63
C SER A 541 5.19 -15.82 -23.43
N VAL A 542 3.88 -15.94 -23.24
CA VAL A 542 3.26 -16.60 -22.09
C VAL A 542 2.18 -17.56 -22.55
N GLU A 543 2.05 -18.67 -21.85
CA GLU A 543 1.00 -19.66 -22.05
C GLU A 543 0.66 -20.32 -20.72
N ARG A 544 -0.48 -21.01 -20.66
CA ARG A 544 -0.83 -21.77 -19.47
C ARG A 544 0.11 -22.96 -19.31
N ASN A 545 0.94 -22.93 -18.27
CA ASN A 545 1.93 -23.96 -17.97
C ASN A 545 1.83 -24.44 -16.51
N THR A 546 1.48 -25.70 -16.29
CA THR A 546 1.30 -26.27 -14.94
C THR A 546 2.60 -26.33 -14.14
N ALA A 547 3.73 -26.58 -14.78
CA ALA A 547 5.02 -26.61 -14.11
C ALA A 547 5.44 -25.21 -13.62
N GLU A 548 5.14 -24.16 -14.40
CA GLU A 548 5.39 -22.78 -13.95
C GLU A 548 4.41 -22.34 -12.85
N ILE A 549 3.13 -22.72 -12.93
CA ILE A 549 2.16 -22.53 -11.84
C ILE A 549 2.71 -23.12 -10.54
N VAL A 550 3.08 -24.40 -10.55
CA VAL A 550 3.64 -25.12 -9.39
C VAL A 550 4.91 -24.44 -8.89
N LYS A 551 5.86 -24.16 -9.78
CA LYS A 551 7.14 -23.53 -9.42
C LYS A 551 6.95 -22.20 -8.70
N TYR A 552 6.23 -21.26 -9.31
CA TYR A 552 6.14 -19.91 -8.78
C TYR A 552 5.19 -19.80 -7.57
N PHE A 553 4.13 -20.61 -7.53
CA PHE A 553 3.26 -20.71 -6.36
C PHE A 553 3.99 -21.33 -5.16
N ASN A 554 4.74 -22.42 -5.38
CA ASN A 554 5.44 -23.12 -4.32
C ASN A 554 6.61 -22.30 -3.74
N LEU A 555 7.26 -21.42 -4.51
CA LEU A 555 8.27 -20.51 -3.96
C LEU A 555 7.74 -19.70 -2.76
N VAL A 556 6.51 -19.20 -2.86
CA VAL A 556 5.87 -18.42 -1.79
C VAL A 556 5.57 -19.32 -0.58
N ARG A 557 5.03 -20.52 -0.82
CA ARG A 557 4.65 -21.48 0.23
C ARG A 557 5.85 -22.09 0.95
N TYR A 558 6.89 -22.48 0.21
CA TYR A 558 8.15 -22.98 0.77
C TYR A 558 8.86 -21.93 1.60
N ARG A 559 8.87 -20.67 1.17
CA ARG A 559 9.37 -19.54 1.98
C ARG A 559 8.62 -19.47 3.31
N ALA A 560 7.30 -19.66 3.29
CA ALA A 560 6.45 -19.71 4.48
C ALA A 560 6.54 -21.01 5.30
N GLY A 561 7.29 -22.02 4.85
CA GLY A 561 7.45 -23.30 5.55
C GLY A 561 6.27 -24.25 5.35
N LEU A 562 5.45 -24.04 4.32
CA LEU A 562 4.28 -24.85 4.00
C LEU A 562 4.53 -25.79 2.81
N PRO A 563 3.85 -26.95 2.75
CA PRO A 563 3.87 -27.79 1.56
C PRO A 563 3.32 -27.04 0.35
N GLY A 564 3.93 -27.26 -0.81
CA GLY A 564 3.47 -26.76 -2.09
C GLY A 564 2.31 -27.56 -2.66
N ILE A 565 1.91 -27.20 -3.88
CA ILE A 565 0.97 -27.95 -4.71
C ILE A 565 1.74 -28.80 -5.72
N THR A 566 1.07 -29.79 -6.29
CA THR A 566 1.62 -30.66 -7.33
C THR A 566 1.11 -30.25 -8.71
N GLU A 567 1.74 -30.79 -9.76
CA GLU A 567 1.22 -30.62 -11.13
C GLU A 567 -0.14 -31.29 -11.34
N ALA A 568 -0.54 -32.24 -10.48
CA ALA A 568 -1.87 -32.83 -10.54
C ALA A 568 -2.92 -31.81 -10.10
N ASP A 569 -2.69 -31.13 -8.98
CA ASP A 569 -3.55 -30.06 -8.46
C ASP A 569 -3.60 -28.89 -9.46
N ALA A 570 -2.46 -28.54 -10.06
CA ALA A 570 -2.37 -27.45 -11.05
C ALA A 570 -3.14 -27.68 -12.36
N ARG A 571 -3.65 -28.90 -12.62
CA ARG A 571 -4.48 -29.19 -13.81
C ARG A 571 -5.87 -28.60 -13.69
N ASP A 572 -6.42 -28.51 -12.48
CA ASP A 572 -7.74 -27.94 -12.25
C ASP A 572 -7.62 -26.41 -12.09
N ARG A 573 -8.19 -25.67 -13.05
CA ARG A 573 -8.15 -24.21 -13.04
C ARG A 573 -8.91 -23.63 -11.86
N ASP A 574 -10.02 -24.24 -11.45
CA ASP A 574 -10.87 -23.72 -10.39
C ASP A 574 -10.21 -23.95 -9.03
N GLU A 575 -9.60 -25.12 -8.83
CA GLU A 575 -8.82 -25.43 -7.64
C GLU A 575 -7.63 -24.46 -7.50
N VAL A 576 -6.84 -24.27 -8.56
CA VAL A 576 -5.73 -23.30 -8.56
C VAL A 576 -6.22 -21.89 -8.24
N ARG A 577 -7.36 -21.47 -8.78
CA ARG A 577 -7.92 -20.14 -8.51
C ARG A 577 -8.23 -19.95 -7.03
N ASP A 578 -8.82 -20.95 -6.38
CA ASP A 578 -9.16 -20.89 -4.96
C ASP A 578 -7.92 -20.94 -4.07
N LEU A 579 -6.91 -21.73 -4.45
CA LEU A 579 -5.60 -21.74 -3.80
C LEU A 579 -4.91 -20.38 -3.90
N ILE A 580 -4.92 -19.72 -5.08
CA ILE A 580 -4.36 -18.38 -5.27
C ILE A 580 -5.09 -17.36 -4.41
N LYS A 581 -6.43 -17.36 -4.40
CA LYS A 581 -7.22 -16.42 -3.57
C LYS A 581 -6.88 -16.57 -2.09
N HIS A 582 -6.74 -17.80 -1.61
CA HIS A 582 -6.33 -18.09 -0.24
C HIS A 582 -4.90 -17.61 0.04
N GLU A 583 -3.94 -17.95 -0.85
CA GLU A 583 -2.54 -17.58 -0.69
C GLU A 583 -2.37 -16.05 -0.70
N ARG A 584 -3.07 -15.32 -1.58
CA ARG A 584 -3.08 -13.85 -1.60
C ARG A 584 -3.63 -13.26 -0.30
N ARG A 585 -4.70 -13.85 0.26
CA ARG A 585 -5.32 -13.39 1.52
C ARG A 585 -4.33 -13.48 2.69
N VAL A 586 -3.55 -14.55 2.76
CA VAL A 586 -2.63 -14.79 3.87
C VAL A 586 -1.29 -14.08 3.65
N GLU A 587 -0.74 -14.14 2.44
CA GLU A 587 0.56 -13.56 2.11
C GLU A 587 0.55 -12.03 2.21
N PHE A 588 -0.51 -11.38 1.70
CA PHE A 588 -0.67 -9.92 1.69
C PHE A 588 -1.52 -9.38 2.84
N ALA A 589 -1.75 -10.18 3.88
CA ALA A 589 -2.52 -9.75 5.05
C ALA A 589 -1.95 -8.45 5.62
N CYS A 590 -2.80 -7.43 5.79
CA CYS A 590 -2.41 -6.10 6.28
C CYS A 590 -1.42 -5.33 5.37
N GLU A 591 -1.51 -5.51 4.04
CA GLU A 591 -0.69 -4.78 3.04
C GLU A 591 -1.54 -4.00 1.99
N GLY A 592 -2.83 -3.75 2.23
CA GLY A 592 -3.66 -2.91 1.36
C GLY A 592 -4.24 -3.60 0.12
N HIS A 593 -4.06 -4.91 -0.03
CA HIS A 593 -4.47 -5.66 -1.23
C HIS A 593 -5.90 -6.21 -1.18
N ARG A 594 -6.44 -6.47 0.01
CA ARG A 594 -7.64 -7.30 0.16
C ARG A 594 -8.88 -6.72 -0.52
N TYR A 595 -9.07 -5.40 -0.42
CA TYR A 595 -10.18 -4.70 -1.06
C TYR A 595 -10.23 -4.94 -2.56
N HIS A 596 -9.10 -4.74 -3.26
CA HIS A 596 -9.04 -4.92 -4.70
C HIS A 596 -9.10 -6.39 -5.11
N THR A 597 -8.62 -7.31 -4.27
CA THR A 597 -8.75 -8.75 -4.53
C THR A 597 -10.22 -9.18 -4.55
N TYR A 598 -11.05 -8.61 -3.67
CA TYR A 598 -12.51 -8.84 -3.67
C TYR A 598 -13.21 -8.27 -4.90
N VAL A 599 -12.90 -7.01 -5.22
CA VAL A 599 -13.51 -6.31 -6.35
C VAL A 599 -13.13 -7.02 -7.64
N ALA A 600 -11.84 -7.27 -7.87
CA ALA A 600 -11.35 -7.95 -9.06
C ALA A 600 -11.90 -9.39 -9.16
N GLY A 601 -11.90 -10.15 -8.06
CA GLY A 601 -12.37 -11.53 -8.01
C GLY A 601 -13.88 -11.73 -8.19
N GLY A 602 -14.67 -10.65 -8.33
CA GLY A 602 -16.13 -10.74 -8.45
C GLY A 602 -16.82 -11.28 -7.21
N MET A 603 -16.22 -11.07 -6.05
CA MET A 603 -16.63 -11.65 -4.76
C MET A 603 -17.40 -10.67 -3.87
N MET A 604 -17.65 -9.43 -4.33
CA MET A 604 -18.61 -8.54 -3.66
C MET A 604 -20.05 -8.92 -4.09
N PRO A 605 -20.97 -9.08 -3.12
CA PRO A 605 -22.35 -9.47 -3.39
C PRO A 605 -23.15 -8.47 -4.22
#